data_AF-A0A2A2KGT8-F1
#
_entry.id   AF-A0A2A2KGT8-F1
#
_cell.length_a   1.000
_cell.length_b   1.000
_cell.length_c   1.000
_cell.angle_alpha   90.00
_cell.angle_beta   90.00
_cell.angle_gamma   90.00
#
_symmetry.space_group_name_H-M   'P 1'
#
loop_
_entity.id
_entity.type
_entity.pdbx_description
1 polymer ?
#
loop_
_entity_poly.entity_id
_entity_poly.type
_entity_poly.pdbx_seq_one_letter_code
_entity_poly.pdbx_strand_id
1 'polypeptide(L)'
;MDYTIKLNSGYEMPLVGMGSWLGKDEEVKFKNFQQMKLTEINIEMEKIMSDAFDAGYRHIDTAFLYGNQKGIGKGILKVITDGKILRDDIFVTTKIWNTSHTYARAKEAIYENLRQLGLDYIDLMLIHWPMAFKEGDDIFPLDSNGKVIEGEGHFFEAWKALEDSIEEGHVRSIGVSNFNHKQIERLLEKAKIRPAVNQVEMHPYYQQKKLRDYCKEKGIIVTAFSPLGSPGDTNFRNKQMPNILTDPVLAEIAKKHGKVGFVERKIKIGNF
;
A
#
# COMPACT_ATOMS: atom_id res chain seq x y z
N MET A 1 -7.36 -17.15 12.56
CA MET A 1 -6.01 -16.77 13.00
C MET A 1 -6.14 -15.32 13.44
N ASP A 2 -6.09 -15.09 14.75
CA ASP A 2 -6.61 -13.88 15.39
C ASP A 2 -5.50 -12.84 15.61
N TYR A 3 -4.66 -12.65 14.60
CA TYR A 3 -3.54 -11.71 14.67
C TYR A 3 -3.96 -10.37 14.06
N THR A 4 -4.77 -9.62 14.81
CA THR A 4 -5.19 -8.26 14.46
C THR A 4 -4.57 -7.22 15.38
N ILE A 5 -4.64 -5.96 14.95
CA ILE A 5 -4.35 -4.79 15.77
C ILE A 5 -5.51 -3.80 15.68
N LYS A 6 -5.93 -3.30 16.84
CA LYS A 6 -6.96 -2.27 16.92
C LYS A 6 -6.41 -0.93 16.46
N LEU A 7 -7.03 -0.36 15.44
CA LEU A 7 -6.76 0.99 14.96
C LEU A 7 -7.41 2.03 15.87
N ASN A 8 -6.92 3.27 15.82
CA ASN A 8 -7.52 4.37 16.58
C ASN A 8 -8.93 4.77 16.10
N SER A 9 -9.36 4.28 14.93
CA SER A 9 -10.73 4.31 14.41
C SER A 9 -11.66 3.28 15.05
N GLY A 10 -11.11 2.32 15.82
CA GLY A 10 -11.86 1.26 16.48
C GLY A 10 -11.95 -0.06 15.70
N TYR A 11 -11.61 -0.06 14.41
CA TYR A 11 -11.58 -1.25 13.57
C TYR A 11 -10.32 -2.11 13.82
N GLU A 12 -10.44 -3.41 13.57
CA GLU A 12 -9.34 -4.38 13.68
C GLU A 12 -8.67 -4.58 12.31
N MET A 13 -7.35 -4.43 12.25
CA MET A 13 -6.56 -4.65 11.03
C MET A 13 -5.68 -5.91 11.18
N PRO A 14 -5.70 -6.88 10.26
CA PRO A 14 -4.79 -8.02 10.32
C PRO A 14 -3.31 -7.57 10.23
N LEU A 15 -2.46 -8.14 11.10
CA LEU A 15 -1.04 -7.77 11.23
C LEU A 15 -0.21 -8.06 9.97
N VAL A 16 -0.63 -9.02 9.16
CA VAL A 16 0.05 -9.43 7.93
C VAL A 16 -0.92 -9.27 6.76
N GLY A 17 -0.52 -8.48 5.78
CA GLY A 17 -1.26 -8.27 4.53
C GLY A 17 -0.48 -8.73 3.30
N MET A 18 -1.21 -9.04 2.24
CA MET A 18 -0.67 -9.36 0.92
C MET A 18 -0.55 -8.07 0.12
N GLY A 19 0.68 -7.62 -0.18
CA GLY A 19 0.92 -6.50 -1.06
C GLY A 19 0.78 -6.89 -2.54
N SER A 20 0.20 -6.00 -3.36
CA SER A 20 -0.10 -6.28 -4.77
C SER A 20 0.78 -5.55 -5.79
N TRP A 21 1.80 -4.80 -5.36
CA TRP A 21 2.72 -4.13 -6.29
C TRP A 21 3.36 -5.14 -7.27
N LEU A 22 3.47 -4.76 -8.55
CA LEU A 22 3.96 -5.59 -9.68
C LEU A 22 3.03 -6.73 -10.15
N GLY A 23 1.90 -6.95 -9.48
CA GLY A 23 0.89 -7.88 -9.98
C GLY A 23 0.21 -7.35 -11.24
N LYS A 24 -0.05 -8.22 -12.21
CA LYS A 24 -0.63 -7.83 -13.50
C LYS A 24 -2.15 -7.87 -13.49
N ASP A 25 -2.72 -6.90 -14.20
CA ASP A 25 -4.10 -6.88 -14.64
C ASP A 25 -4.09 -6.64 -16.16
N GLU A 26 -5.15 -7.04 -16.86
CA GLU A 26 -5.16 -7.12 -18.33
C GLU A 26 -4.94 -5.75 -19.00
N GLU A 27 -5.29 -4.65 -18.33
CA GLU A 27 -5.40 -3.37 -19.04
C GLU A 27 -5.36 -2.10 -18.16
N VAL A 28 -4.25 -1.84 -17.46
CA VAL A 28 -3.94 -0.47 -17.02
C VAL A 28 -2.44 -0.19 -17.11
N LYS A 29 -2.03 0.50 -18.19
CA LYS A 29 -0.74 1.18 -18.27
C LYS A 29 -1.03 2.66 -18.28
N PHE A 30 -0.91 3.31 -17.12
CA PHE A 30 -1.00 4.77 -17.09
C PHE A 30 0.06 5.39 -18.01
N LYS A 31 -0.21 6.60 -18.51
CA LYS A 31 0.79 7.35 -19.27
C LYS A 31 2.07 7.49 -18.43
N ASN A 32 3.23 7.29 -19.07
CA ASN A 32 4.56 7.24 -18.44
C ASN A 32 4.82 6.10 -17.43
N PHE A 33 3.83 5.25 -17.09
CA PHE A 33 4.05 4.05 -16.27
C PHE A 33 5.01 3.06 -16.94
N GLN A 34 4.98 3.01 -18.28
CA GLN A 34 5.88 2.17 -19.09
C GLN A 34 7.36 2.56 -18.99
N GLN A 35 7.69 3.76 -18.48
CA GLN A 35 9.08 4.15 -18.22
C GLN A 35 9.63 3.48 -16.96
N MET A 36 8.76 2.91 -16.11
CA MET A 36 9.21 2.06 -15.02
C MET A 36 9.67 0.71 -15.57
N LYS A 37 10.95 0.42 -15.44
CA LYS A 37 11.44 -0.95 -15.62
C LYS A 37 10.97 -1.76 -14.40
N LEU A 38 9.96 -2.59 -14.61
CA LEU A 38 9.39 -3.46 -13.61
C LEU A 38 9.58 -4.91 -14.08
N THR A 39 10.06 -5.78 -13.20
CA THR A 39 9.89 -7.22 -13.42
C THR A 39 8.41 -7.53 -13.26
N GLU A 40 7.74 -7.67 -14.40
CA GLU A 40 6.31 -7.90 -14.50
C GLU A 40 5.99 -9.37 -14.16
N ILE A 41 5.24 -9.66 -13.09
CA ILE A 41 4.91 -11.04 -12.72
C ILE A 41 3.76 -11.53 -13.62
N ASN A 42 3.98 -12.55 -14.45
CA ASN A 42 2.96 -13.05 -15.39
C ASN A 42 1.91 -13.96 -14.71
N ILE A 43 1.29 -13.45 -13.64
CA ILE A 43 0.21 -14.13 -12.93
C ILE A 43 -0.92 -13.12 -12.76
N GLU A 44 -2.13 -13.52 -13.17
CA GLU A 44 -3.34 -12.72 -13.02
C GLU A 44 -3.63 -12.45 -11.54
N MET A 45 -4.01 -11.20 -11.23
CA MET A 45 -4.34 -10.82 -9.85
C MET A 45 -5.43 -11.69 -9.22
N GLU A 46 -6.42 -12.16 -10.00
CA GLU A 46 -7.48 -13.03 -9.49
C GLU A 46 -6.91 -14.33 -8.90
N LYS A 47 -5.96 -14.96 -9.60
CA LYS A 47 -5.29 -16.16 -9.10
C LYS A 47 -4.46 -15.85 -7.85
N ILE A 48 -3.72 -14.75 -7.84
CA ILE A 48 -2.93 -14.31 -6.66
C ILE A 48 -3.86 -14.12 -5.45
N MET A 49 -5.03 -13.52 -5.64
CA MET A 49 -6.01 -13.35 -4.57
C MET A 49 -6.53 -14.69 -4.06
N SER A 50 -6.90 -15.63 -4.94
CA SER A 50 -7.31 -16.98 -4.53
C SER A 50 -6.23 -17.67 -3.68
N ASP A 51 -4.98 -17.69 -4.17
CA ASP A 51 -3.86 -18.32 -3.46
C ASP A 51 -3.62 -17.65 -2.09
N ALA A 52 -3.74 -16.32 -2.01
CA ALA A 52 -3.58 -15.57 -0.76
C ALA A 52 -4.69 -15.91 0.25
N PHE A 53 -5.94 -15.97 -0.20
CA PHE A 53 -7.08 -16.31 0.65
C PHE A 53 -7.03 -17.75 1.15
N ASP A 54 -6.65 -18.71 0.29
CA ASP A 54 -6.44 -20.11 0.64
C ASP A 54 -5.26 -20.27 1.63
N ALA A 55 -4.23 -19.43 1.52
CA ALA A 55 -3.13 -19.35 2.49
C ALA A 55 -3.53 -18.67 3.81
N GLY A 56 -4.75 -18.15 3.93
CA GLY A 56 -5.29 -17.55 5.15
C GLY A 56 -5.10 -16.05 5.28
N TYR A 57 -4.65 -15.35 4.24
CA TYR A 57 -4.60 -13.88 4.27
C TYR A 57 -6.00 -13.29 4.35
N ARG A 58 -6.13 -12.23 5.13
CA ARG A 58 -7.36 -11.44 5.28
C ARG A 58 -7.12 -9.95 5.13
N HIS A 59 -5.89 -9.53 4.85
CA HIS A 59 -5.55 -8.14 4.58
C HIS A 59 -4.88 -8.06 3.21
N ILE A 60 -5.41 -7.20 2.33
CA ILE A 60 -4.88 -6.91 1.00
C ILE A 60 -4.42 -5.45 0.96
N ASP A 61 -3.17 -5.20 0.56
CA ASP A 61 -2.63 -3.86 0.31
C ASP A 61 -2.48 -3.63 -1.19
N THR A 62 -3.15 -2.60 -1.70
CA THR A 62 -3.08 -2.14 -3.08
C THR A 62 -2.96 -0.62 -3.15
N ALA A 63 -2.99 -0.05 -4.34
CA ALA A 63 -3.08 1.38 -4.59
C ALA A 63 -3.61 1.63 -6.01
N PHE A 64 -4.24 2.78 -6.22
CA PHE A 64 -4.60 3.25 -7.57
C PHE A 64 -3.43 3.18 -8.56
N LEU A 65 -2.24 3.64 -8.13
CA LEU A 65 -1.01 3.65 -8.93
C LEU A 65 -0.63 2.26 -9.47
N TYR A 66 -1.00 1.19 -8.77
CA TYR A 66 -0.52 -0.15 -9.11
C TYR A 66 -1.20 -0.70 -10.36
N GLY A 67 -2.30 -0.08 -10.81
CA GLY A 67 -2.97 -0.42 -12.06
C GLY A 67 -3.66 -1.79 -12.05
N ASN A 68 -3.85 -2.39 -10.87
CA ASN A 68 -4.30 -3.79 -10.77
C ASN A 68 -5.49 -4.01 -9.82
N GLN A 69 -6.18 -2.92 -9.45
CA GLN A 69 -7.30 -2.97 -8.53
C GLN A 69 -8.51 -3.73 -9.10
N LYS A 70 -8.75 -3.72 -10.41
CA LYS A 70 -9.88 -4.45 -11.02
C LYS A 70 -9.72 -5.96 -10.84
N GLY A 71 -8.54 -6.50 -11.10
CA GLY A 71 -8.22 -7.91 -10.88
C GLY A 71 -8.29 -8.30 -9.40
N ILE A 72 -7.88 -7.41 -8.49
CA ILE A 72 -8.07 -7.60 -7.04
C ILE A 72 -9.55 -7.67 -6.69
N GLY A 73 -10.34 -6.72 -7.20
CA GLY A 73 -11.79 -6.66 -6.98
C GLY A 73 -12.51 -7.92 -7.46
N LYS A 74 -12.17 -8.41 -8.67
CA LYS A 74 -12.67 -9.69 -9.20
C LYS A 74 -12.34 -10.87 -8.26
N GLY A 75 -11.10 -10.95 -7.78
CA GLY A 75 -10.67 -11.99 -6.84
C GLY A 75 -11.40 -11.95 -5.50
N ILE A 76 -11.62 -10.76 -4.94
CA ILE A 76 -12.41 -10.56 -3.72
C ILE A 76 -13.87 -10.97 -3.94
N LEU A 77 -14.49 -10.48 -5.02
CA LEU A 77 -15.87 -10.80 -5.34
C LEU A 77 -16.04 -12.31 -5.50
N LYS A 78 -15.12 -12.97 -6.20
CA LYS A 78 -15.16 -14.41 -6.41
C LYS A 78 -15.20 -15.21 -5.10
N VAL A 79 -14.32 -14.92 -4.13
CA VAL A 79 -14.31 -15.68 -2.86
C VAL A 79 -15.55 -15.40 -2.01
N ILE A 80 -16.14 -14.22 -2.15
CA ILE A 80 -17.42 -13.88 -1.52
C ILE A 80 -18.57 -14.64 -2.18
N THR A 81 -18.65 -14.64 -3.52
CA THR A 81 -19.73 -15.33 -4.26
C THR A 81 -19.64 -16.85 -4.14
N ASP A 82 -18.43 -17.39 -4.02
CA ASP A 82 -18.21 -18.82 -3.75
C ASP A 82 -18.56 -19.19 -2.29
N GLY A 83 -18.95 -18.22 -1.45
CA GLY A 83 -19.37 -18.42 -0.06
C GLY A 83 -18.22 -18.79 0.88
N LYS A 84 -16.97 -18.57 0.49
CA LYS A 84 -15.78 -18.97 1.26
C LYS A 84 -15.44 -17.98 2.38
N ILE A 85 -15.64 -16.69 2.13
CA ILE A 85 -15.21 -15.58 3.01
C ILE A 85 -16.25 -14.46 2.93
N LEU A 86 -16.61 -13.84 4.06
CA LEU A 86 -17.48 -12.67 4.06
C LEU A 86 -16.69 -11.39 3.73
N ARG A 87 -17.33 -10.39 3.14
CA ARG A 87 -16.68 -9.08 2.88
C ARG A 87 -16.09 -8.48 4.16
N ASP A 88 -16.78 -8.61 5.29
CA ASP A 88 -16.34 -8.08 6.59
C ASP A 88 -15.11 -8.80 7.16
N ASP A 89 -14.78 -10.00 6.66
CA ASP A 89 -13.56 -10.72 7.04
C ASP A 89 -12.33 -10.28 6.22
N ILE A 90 -12.51 -9.41 5.21
CA ILE A 90 -11.44 -8.95 4.32
C ILE A 90 -11.15 -7.49 4.65
N PHE A 91 -9.90 -7.18 4.96
CA PHE A 91 -9.41 -5.83 5.19
C PHE A 91 -8.69 -5.32 3.94
N VAL A 92 -9.25 -4.34 3.24
CA VAL A 92 -8.65 -3.76 2.03
C VAL A 92 -8.04 -2.40 2.33
N THR A 93 -6.73 -2.29 2.06
CA THR A 93 -5.98 -1.03 2.08
C THR A 93 -5.75 -0.54 0.65
N THR A 94 -6.10 0.72 0.36
CA THR A 94 -5.70 1.40 -0.89
C THR A 94 -5.25 2.83 -0.65
N LYS A 95 -4.82 3.54 -1.71
CA LYS A 95 -4.12 4.81 -1.62
C LYS A 95 -4.56 5.78 -2.71
N ILE A 96 -4.85 7.02 -2.35
CA ILE A 96 -5.02 8.12 -3.31
C ILE A 96 -3.63 8.60 -3.78
N TRP A 97 -3.49 8.84 -5.08
CA TRP A 97 -2.22 9.20 -5.69
C TRP A 97 -1.93 10.70 -5.64
N ASN A 98 -0.68 11.06 -5.94
CA ASN A 98 -0.15 12.41 -5.81
C ASN A 98 -0.81 13.44 -6.75
N THR A 99 -1.45 12.99 -7.83
CA THR A 99 -2.24 13.83 -8.73
C THR A 99 -3.64 14.14 -8.21
N SER A 100 -3.98 13.72 -6.98
CA SER A 100 -5.30 13.87 -6.37
C SER A 100 -5.23 14.52 -5.00
N HIS A 101 -4.50 15.64 -4.90
CA HIS A 101 -4.27 16.33 -3.63
C HIS A 101 -5.18 17.52 -3.34
N THR A 102 -5.90 18.07 -4.33
CA THR A 102 -7.00 19.01 -4.04
C THR A 102 -8.19 18.25 -3.46
N TYR A 103 -9.06 18.94 -2.75
CA TYR A 103 -10.26 18.34 -2.17
C TYR A 103 -11.14 17.65 -3.23
N ALA A 104 -11.42 18.33 -4.33
CA ALA A 104 -12.29 17.81 -5.40
C ALA A 104 -11.70 16.55 -6.04
N ARG A 105 -10.41 16.55 -6.38
CA ARG A 105 -9.77 15.36 -6.95
C ARG A 105 -9.62 14.22 -5.96
N ALA A 106 -9.38 14.51 -4.69
CA ALA A 106 -9.35 13.47 -3.67
C ALA A 106 -10.71 12.76 -3.55
N LYS A 107 -11.82 13.51 -3.58
CA LYS A 107 -13.18 12.94 -3.63
C LYS A 107 -13.38 12.04 -4.85
N GLU A 108 -13.01 12.51 -6.05
CA GLU A 108 -13.07 11.70 -7.27
C GLU A 108 -12.22 10.43 -7.17
N ALA A 109 -11.00 10.54 -6.64
CA ALA A 109 -10.09 9.40 -6.49
C ALA A 109 -10.63 8.36 -5.50
N ILE A 110 -11.31 8.76 -4.43
CA ILE A 110 -11.95 7.84 -3.48
C ILE A 110 -13.01 6.99 -4.21
N TYR A 111 -13.90 7.63 -4.96
CA TYR A 111 -14.93 6.92 -5.76
C TYR A 111 -14.32 6.03 -6.84
N GLU A 112 -13.26 6.49 -7.50
CA GLU A 112 -12.59 5.69 -8.51
C GLU A 112 -11.94 4.43 -7.91
N ASN A 113 -11.36 4.52 -6.71
CA ASN A 113 -10.84 3.35 -6.00
C ASN A 113 -11.94 2.34 -5.66
N LEU A 114 -13.07 2.81 -5.11
CA LEU A 114 -14.25 1.96 -4.85
C LEU A 114 -14.74 1.27 -6.13
N ARG A 115 -14.87 2.03 -7.22
CA ARG A 115 -15.33 1.54 -8.52
C ARG A 115 -14.38 0.50 -9.11
N GLN A 116 -13.06 0.74 -9.09
CA GLN A 116 -12.09 -0.22 -9.61
C GLN A 116 -12.08 -1.51 -8.79
N LEU A 117 -12.18 -1.41 -7.47
CA LEU A 117 -12.22 -2.58 -6.59
C LEU A 117 -13.59 -3.28 -6.59
N GLY A 118 -14.65 -2.62 -7.07
CA GLY A 118 -16.02 -3.13 -7.02
C GLY A 118 -16.53 -3.30 -5.58
N LEU A 119 -16.17 -2.37 -4.68
CA LEU A 119 -16.52 -2.43 -3.25
C LEU A 119 -17.37 -1.23 -2.87
N ASP A 120 -18.29 -1.44 -1.91
CA ASP A 120 -19.11 -0.37 -1.35
C ASP A 120 -18.35 0.49 -0.33
N TYR A 121 -17.32 -0.09 0.31
CA TYR A 121 -16.45 0.59 1.26
C TYR A 121 -15.01 0.04 1.22
N ILE A 122 -14.07 0.89 1.65
CA ILE A 122 -12.65 0.55 1.87
C ILE A 122 -12.35 0.51 3.37
N ASP A 123 -11.58 -0.48 3.83
CA ASP A 123 -11.24 -0.61 5.25
C ASP A 123 -10.19 0.41 5.70
N LEU A 124 -9.17 0.66 4.86
CA LEU A 124 -8.16 1.69 5.09
C LEU A 124 -7.80 2.43 3.80
N MET A 125 -7.96 3.76 3.79
CA MET A 125 -7.49 4.58 2.68
C MET A 125 -6.35 5.52 3.11
N LEU A 126 -5.26 5.51 2.34
CA LEU A 126 -4.04 6.27 2.64
C LEU A 126 -3.81 7.41 1.64
N ILE A 127 -3.27 8.53 2.11
CA ILE A 127 -2.53 9.45 1.21
C ILE A 127 -1.19 8.78 0.86
N HIS A 128 -0.93 8.51 -0.43
CA HIS A 128 0.22 7.69 -0.84
C HIS A 128 1.57 8.38 -0.58
N TRP A 129 1.69 9.69 -0.87
CA TRP A 129 2.86 10.50 -0.53
C TRP A 129 2.42 11.90 -0.09
N PRO A 130 3.24 12.63 0.70
CA PRO A 130 2.93 13.99 1.13
C PRO A 130 3.16 15.07 0.05
N MET A 131 3.42 14.70 -1.21
CA MET A 131 3.79 15.63 -2.29
C MET A 131 2.69 15.67 -3.35
N ALA A 132 2.24 16.88 -3.71
CA ALA A 132 1.24 17.07 -4.76
C ALA A 132 1.91 17.16 -6.13
N PHE A 133 1.39 16.39 -7.09
CA PHE A 133 1.75 16.46 -8.49
C PHE A 133 0.66 17.20 -9.25
N LYS A 134 1.01 17.80 -10.40
CA LYS A 134 0.03 18.44 -11.28
C LYS A 134 -1.11 17.47 -11.61
N GLU A 135 -2.33 17.93 -11.43
CA GLU A 135 -3.51 17.12 -11.71
C GLU A 135 -3.67 16.81 -13.21
N GLY A 136 -4.26 15.66 -13.49
CA GLY A 136 -4.57 15.20 -14.85
C GLY A 136 -4.36 13.70 -15.01
N ASP A 137 -4.44 13.25 -16.25
CA ASP A 137 -4.34 11.82 -16.61
C ASP A 137 -2.89 11.30 -16.58
N ASP A 138 -1.91 12.20 -16.54
CA ASP A 138 -0.51 11.85 -16.41
C ASP A 138 -0.17 11.63 -14.93
N ILE A 139 -0.02 10.36 -14.55
CA ILE A 139 0.30 9.98 -13.16
C ILE A 139 1.71 10.42 -12.73
N PHE A 140 2.60 10.71 -13.68
CA PHE A 140 3.93 11.28 -13.47
C PHE A 140 4.08 12.48 -14.39
N PRO A 141 3.46 13.62 -14.05
CA PRO A 141 3.52 14.80 -14.90
C PRO A 141 4.94 15.37 -14.86
N LEU A 142 5.71 15.17 -15.94
CA LEU A 142 7.09 15.64 -16.04
C LEU A 142 7.17 16.90 -16.92
N ASP A 143 8.03 17.84 -16.55
CA ASP A 143 8.42 18.97 -17.40
C ASP A 143 9.41 18.53 -18.51
N SER A 144 9.83 19.48 -19.33
CA SER A 144 10.78 19.23 -20.43
C SER A 144 12.16 18.72 -19.97
N ASN A 145 12.49 18.87 -18.69
CA ASN A 145 13.75 18.41 -18.10
C ASN A 145 13.59 17.07 -17.36
N GLY A 146 12.41 16.46 -17.41
CA GLY A 146 12.12 15.21 -16.70
C GLY A 146 11.86 15.38 -15.21
N LYS A 147 11.64 16.61 -14.72
CA LYS A 147 11.30 16.86 -13.32
C LYS A 147 9.78 16.83 -13.14
N VAL A 148 9.32 16.27 -12.03
CA VAL A 148 7.89 16.29 -11.68
C VAL A 148 7.37 17.72 -11.56
N ILE A 149 6.25 18.00 -12.22
CA ILE A 149 5.51 19.25 -12.13
C ILE A 149 4.70 19.24 -10.84
N GLU A 150 4.93 20.24 -10.00
CA GLU A 150 4.22 20.43 -8.73
C GLU A 150 2.73 20.73 -8.98
N GLY A 151 1.88 20.15 -8.14
CA GLY A 151 0.44 20.41 -8.15
C GLY A 151 0.05 21.56 -7.22
N GLU A 152 -1.12 22.14 -7.45
CA GLU A 152 -1.64 23.25 -6.64
C GLU A 152 -2.27 22.78 -5.32
N GLY A 153 -2.63 21.49 -5.21
CA GLY A 153 -3.25 20.93 -4.01
C GLY A 153 -2.25 20.65 -2.88
N HIS A 154 -2.77 20.46 -1.67
CA HIS A 154 -1.98 20.05 -0.52
C HIS A 154 -2.60 18.85 0.18
N PHE A 155 -1.79 17.98 0.81
CA PHE A 155 -2.29 16.81 1.54
C PHE A 155 -3.31 17.13 2.67
N PHE A 156 -3.50 18.40 3.05
CA PHE A 156 -4.55 18.79 4.01
C PHE A 156 -5.93 18.75 3.37
N GLU A 157 -6.04 19.13 2.10
CA GLU A 157 -7.30 19.12 1.36
C GLU A 157 -7.71 17.68 1.03
N ALA A 158 -6.75 16.87 0.59
CA ALA A 158 -6.94 15.43 0.45
C ALA A 158 -7.33 14.76 1.77
N TRP A 159 -6.70 15.15 2.88
CA TRP A 159 -7.08 14.66 4.21
C TRP A 159 -8.53 15.02 4.55
N LYS A 160 -8.95 16.25 4.29
CA LYS A 160 -10.32 16.69 4.52
C LYS A 160 -11.33 15.86 3.72
N ALA A 161 -11.03 15.54 2.47
CA ALA A 161 -11.86 14.65 1.65
C ALA A 161 -11.95 13.21 2.21
N LEU A 162 -10.85 12.70 2.76
CA LEU A 162 -10.82 11.41 3.45
C LEU A 162 -11.65 11.41 4.75
N GLU A 163 -11.61 12.50 5.52
CA GLU A 163 -12.45 12.66 6.71
C GLU A 163 -13.94 12.65 6.36
N ASP A 164 -14.34 13.41 5.34
CA ASP A 164 -15.74 13.45 4.88
C ASP A 164 -16.19 12.09 4.33
N SER A 165 -15.27 11.35 3.70
CA SER A 165 -15.54 10.00 3.22
C SER A 165 -15.78 8.96 4.33
N ILE A 166 -15.34 9.22 5.57
CA ILE A 166 -15.74 8.40 6.72
C ILE A 166 -17.20 8.66 7.08
N GLU A 167 -17.60 9.94 7.14
CA GLU A 167 -18.98 10.34 7.46
C GLU A 167 -19.99 9.80 6.43
N GLU A 168 -19.56 9.69 5.17
CA GLU A 168 -20.35 9.12 4.07
C GLU A 168 -20.39 7.58 4.05
N GLY A 169 -19.60 6.91 4.90
CA GLY A 169 -19.55 5.44 4.98
C GLY A 169 -18.72 4.74 3.88
N HIS A 170 -18.01 5.50 3.06
CA HIS A 170 -17.18 4.97 1.97
C HIS A 170 -15.82 4.43 2.44
N VAL A 171 -15.32 4.92 3.57
CA VAL A 171 -14.04 4.50 4.16
C VAL A 171 -14.20 4.28 5.66
N ARG A 172 -13.66 3.19 6.20
CA ARG A 172 -13.71 2.88 7.64
C ARG A 172 -12.59 3.55 8.44
N SER A 173 -11.38 3.57 7.88
CA SER A 173 -10.19 4.15 8.50
C SER A 173 -9.37 4.93 7.48
N ILE A 174 -8.71 6.00 7.92
CA ILE A 174 -7.87 6.83 7.07
C ILE A 174 -6.45 6.93 7.63
N GLY A 175 -5.47 7.07 6.77
CA GLY A 175 -4.07 7.14 7.15
C GLY A 175 -3.18 7.77 6.10
N VAL A 176 -1.87 7.69 6.31
CA VAL A 176 -0.86 8.26 5.43
C VAL A 176 0.19 7.24 5.06
N SER A 177 0.96 7.51 4.02
CA SER A 177 2.10 6.70 3.59
C SER A 177 3.26 7.61 3.20
N ASN A 178 4.48 7.22 3.55
CA ASN A 178 5.71 7.99 3.33
C ASN A 178 5.77 9.35 4.05
N PHE A 179 5.04 9.54 5.15
CA PHE A 179 5.09 10.77 5.93
C PHE A 179 6.19 10.69 6.99
N ASN A 180 6.96 11.77 7.12
CA ASN A 180 7.88 11.99 8.24
C ASN A 180 7.18 12.63 9.45
N HIS A 181 7.85 12.66 10.60
CA HIS A 181 7.26 13.19 11.85
C HIS A 181 6.78 14.65 11.74
N LYS A 182 7.49 15.53 11.01
CA LYS A 182 7.08 16.94 10.85
C LYS A 182 5.80 17.06 10.01
N GLN A 183 5.67 16.24 8.97
CA GLN A 183 4.46 16.21 8.15
C GLN A 183 3.27 15.67 8.94
N ILE A 184 3.48 14.64 9.76
CA ILE A 184 2.44 14.12 10.66
C ILE A 184 2.04 15.18 11.69
N GLU A 185 3.00 15.86 12.35
CA GLU A 185 2.68 16.91 13.34
C GLU A 185 1.83 18.02 12.71
N ARG A 186 2.25 18.53 11.53
CA ARG A 186 1.46 19.52 10.77
C ARG A 186 0.07 19.03 10.40
N LEU A 187 -0.09 17.73 10.12
CA LEU A 187 -1.39 17.14 9.84
C LEU A 187 -2.26 17.11 11.10
N LEU A 188 -1.71 16.66 12.23
CA LEU A 188 -2.42 16.60 13.51
C LEU A 188 -2.91 17.95 14.01
N GLU A 189 -2.23 19.05 13.67
CA GLU A 189 -2.68 20.42 13.98
C GLU A 189 -4.01 20.79 13.31
N LYS A 190 -4.36 20.14 12.20
CA LYS A 190 -5.54 20.48 11.38
C LYS A 190 -6.58 19.37 11.28
N ALA A 191 -6.16 18.13 11.47
CA ALA A 191 -6.99 16.95 11.32
C ALA A 191 -8.03 16.86 12.44
N LYS A 192 -9.30 16.61 12.07
CA LYS A 192 -10.35 16.23 13.01
C LYS A 192 -10.21 14.77 13.42
N ILE A 193 -9.84 13.92 12.46
CA ILE A 193 -9.63 12.48 12.65
C ILE A 193 -8.13 12.22 12.59
N ARG A 194 -7.60 11.58 13.63
CA ARG A 194 -6.18 11.20 13.66
C ARG A 194 -5.90 10.10 12.63
N PRO A 195 -4.78 10.15 11.87
CA PRO A 195 -4.41 9.02 11.02
C PRO A 195 -4.26 7.73 11.81
N ALA A 196 -4.90 6.66 11.34
CA ALA A 196 -4.82 5.33 11.94
C ALA A 196 -3.46 4.67 11.69
N VAL A 197 -2.92 4.88 10.49
CA VAL A 197 -1.71 4.23 9.99
C VAL A 197 -0.77 5.25 9.34
N ASN A 198 0.54 5.06 9.51
CA ASN A 198 1.58 5.57 8.63
C ASN A 198 2.31 4.38 7.98
N GLN A 199 2.14 4.17 6.68
CA GLN A 199 2.82 3.09 5.95
C GLN A 199 4.16 3.59 5.41
N VAL A 200 5.27 2.93 5.74
CA VAL A 200 6.63 3.35 5.36
C VAL A 200 7.53 2.16 5.03
N GLU A 201 8.61 2.41 4.30
CA GLU A 201 9.66 1.42 4.09
C GLU A 201 10.20 1.00 5.46
N MET A 202 10.14 -0.29 5.75
CA MET A 202 10.64 -0.82 7.01
C MET A 202 11.01 -2.29 6.90
N HIS A 203 12.25 -2.60 7.26
CA HIS A 203 12.82 -3.95 7.26
C HIS A 203 14.07 -3.97 8.17
N PRO A 204 14.71 -5.12 8.45
CA PRO A 204 15.88 -5.18 9.34
C PRO A 204 17.01 -4.17 9.08
N TYR A 205 17.29 -3.82 7.81
CA TYR A 205 18.25 -2.78 7.45
C TYR A 205 17.76 -1.33 7.61
N TYR A 206 16.44 -1.10 7.68
CA TYR A 206 15.84 0.22 7.83
C TYR A 206 14.67 0.16 8.81
N GLN A 207 14.99 0.14 10.09
CA GLN A 207 14.03 -0.18 11.16
C GLN A 207 13.12 0.98 11.56
N GLN A 208 13.37 2.19 11.05
CA GLN A 208 12.56 3.39 11.30
C GLN A 208 12.36 3.71 12.80
N LYS A 209 13.31 3.35 13.70
CA LYS A 209 13.10 3.38 15.17
C LYS A 209 12.50 4.69 15.67
N LYS A 210 13.08 5.84 15.30
CA LYS A 210 12.59 7.17 15.74
C LYS A 210 11.17 7.45 15.26
N LEU A 211 10.86 7.11 14.01
CA LEU A 211 9.53 7.33 13.44
C LEU A 211 8.50 6.39 14.08
N ARG A 212 8.86 5.14 14.35
CA ARG A 212 8.01 4.19 15.07
C ARG A 212 7.70 4.65 16.49
N ASP A 213 8.71 5.10 17.22
CA ASP A 213 8.55 5.60 18.59
C ASP A 213 7.60 6.81 18.59
N TYR A 214 7.80 7.75 17.67
CA TYR A 214 6.91 8.91 17.48
C TYR A 214 5.47 8.52 17.10
N CYS A 215 5.28 7.65 16.09
CA CYS A 215 3.95 7.20 15.70
C CYS A 215 3.24 6.49 16.86
N LYS A 216 3.95 5.65 17.63
CA LYS A 216 3.41 4.99 18.81
C LYS A 216 2.92 5.98 19.87
N GLU A 217 3.72 7.02 20.16
CA GLU A 217 3.33 8.09 21.10
C GLU A 217 2.04 8.80 20.66
N LYS A 218 1.88 9.03 19.35
CA LYS A 218 0.68 9.66 18.79
C LYS A 218 -0.49 8.67 18.63
N GLY A 219 -0.34 7.38 18.92
CA GLY A 219 -1.39 6.37 18.70
C GLY A 219 -1.66 6.09 17.21
N ILE A 220 -0.60 6.09 16.40
CA ILE A 220 -0.60 5.79 14.96
C ILE A 220 0.16 4.47 14.75
N ILE A 221 -0.46 3.52 14.05
CA ILE A 221 0.18 2.25 13.71
C ILE A 221 1.16 2.44 12.55
N VAL A 222 2.31 1.76 12.59
CA VAL A 222 3.24 1.73 11.46
C VAL A 222 3.08 0.43 10.69
N THR A 223 2.77 0.53 9.41
CA THR A 223 2.74 -0.60 8.48
C THR A 223 4.02 -0.60 7.65
N ALA A 224 4.73 -1.73 7.62
CA ALA A 224 5.94 -1.89 6.81
C ALA A 224 5.56 -2.20 5.35
N PHE A 225 5.89 -1.30 4.41
CA PHE A 225 6.05 -1.72 3.02
C PHE A 225 7.49 -2.17 2.76
N SER A 226 7.69 -2.97 1.71
CA SER A 226 8.96 -3.64 1.43
C SER A 226 9.55 -4.37 2.64
N PRO A 227 8.77 -5.14 3.43
CA PRO A 227 9.27 -5.78 4.66
C PRO A 227 10.36 -6.82 4.40
N LEU A 228 10.46 -7.29 3.15
CA LEU A 228 11.46 -8.22 2.65
C LEU A 228 12.55 -7.53 1.80
N GLY A 229 12.69 -6.20 1.92
CA GLY A 229 13.75 -5.41 1.27
C GLY A 229 13.65 -5.30 -0.25
N SER A 230 12.44 -5.43 -0.81
CA SER A 230 12.15 -5.29 -2.25
C SER A 230 13.15 -6.05 -3.16
N PRO A 231 13.16 -7.40 -3.13
CA PRO A 231 14.15 -8.21 -3.83
C PRO A 231 14.09 -8.16 -5.37
N GLY A 232 13.00 -7.66 -5.97
CA GLY A 232 12.82 -7.58 -7.43
C GLY A 232 13.66 -6.49 -8.13
N ASP A 233 13.83 -6.61 -9.46
CA ASP A 233 14.49 -5.57 -10.29
C ASP A 233 13.49 -4.44 -10.55
N THR A 234 13.67 -3.32 -9.84
CA THR A 234 12.92 -2.09 -10.07
C THR A 234 13.89 -0.93 -10.21
N ASN A 235 13.52 0.09 -10.98
CA ASN A 235 14.31 1.32 -11.09
C ASN A 235 14.40 2.12 -9.78
N PHE A 236 13.59 1.78 -8.77
CA PHE A 236 13.58 2.44 -7.46
C PHE A 236 14.64 1.90 -6.50
N ARG A 237 15.24 0.75 -6.83
CA ARG A 237 16.24 0.12 -5.99
C ARG A 237 17.64 0.47 -6.46
N ASN A 238 18.50 0.90 -5.54
CA ASN A 238 19.94 0.92 -5.79
C ASN A 238 20.46 -0.53 -5.87
N LYS A 239 20.94 -0.94 -7.05
CA LYS A 239 21.42 -2.30 -7.32
C LYS A 239 22.65 -2.71 -6.49
N GLN A 240 23.35 -1.74 -5.91
CA GLN A 240 24.46 -1.98 -5.00
C GLN A 240 24.00 -2.32 -3.58
N MET A 241 22.71 -2.15 -3.26
CA MET A 241 22.21 -2.48 -1.93
C MET A 241 22.18 -3.99 -1.69
N PRO A 242 22.67 -4.46 -0.53
CA PRO A 242 22.68 -5.87 -0.19
C PRO A 242 21.27 -6.46 -0.20
N ASN A 243 21.16 -7.71 -0.63
CA ASN A 243 19.90 -8.43 -0.58
C ASN A 243 19.68 -8.96 0.85
N ILE A 244 18.67 -8.41 1.54
CA ILE A 244 18.33 -8.80 2.90
C ILE A 244 17.98 -10.29 3.03
N LEU A 245 17.46 -10.90 1.96
CA LEU A 245 17.13 -12.32 1.93
C LEU A 245 18.37 -13.21 1.98
N THR A 246 19.54 -12.64 1.67
CA THR A 246 20.84 -13.32 1.72
C THR A 246 21.74 -12.85 2.85
N ASP A 247 21.21 -12.11 3.82
CA ASP A 247 21.97 -11.67 4.98
C ASP A 247 22.39 -12.87 5.85
N PRO A 248 23.70 -13.03 6.17
CA PRO A 248 24.19 -14.18 6.92
C PRO A 248 23.66 -14.23 8.36
N VAL A 249 23.45 -13.08 9.00
CA VAL A 249 22.92 -13.00 10.37
C VAL A 249 21.45 -13.41 10.38
N LEU A 250 20.65 -12.94 9.41
CA LEU A 250 19.25 -13.36 9.27
C LEU A 250 19.13 -14.86 8.95
N ALA A 251 20.03 -15.41 8.13
CA ALA A 251 20.08 -16.84 7.85
C ALA A 251 20.39 -17.67 9.10
N GLU A 252 21.35 -17.23 9.92
CA GLU A 252 21.70 -17.88 11.20
C GLU A 252 20.52 -17.87 12.18
N ILE A 253 19.84 -16.73 12.32
CA ILE A 253 18.63 -16.61 13.15
C ILE A 253 17.54 -17.55 12.64
N ALA A 254 17.26 -17.57 11.33
CA ALA A 254 16.24 -18.44 10.77
C ALA A 254 16.52 -19.92 11.08
N LYS A 255 17.76 -20.38 10.86
CA LYS A 255 18.21 -21.74 11.16
C LYS A 255 18.00 -22.11 12.63
N LYS A 256 18.34 -21.21 13.55
CA LYS A 256 18.14 -21.41 15.01
C LYS A 256 16.68 -21.62 15.38
N HIS A 257 15.74 -21.09 14.61
CA HIS A 257 14.30 -21.19 14.86
C HIS A 257 13.57 -22.25 14.02
N GLY A 258 14.30 -23.14 13.33
CA GLY A 258 13.70 -24.13 12.44
C GLY A 258 12.92 -23.51 11.29
N LYS A 259 13.22 -22.25 10.94
CA LYS A 259 12.70 -21.55 9.77
C LYS A 259 13.76 -21.58 8.70
N VAL A 260 13.33 -21.61 7.44
CA VAL A 260 14.27 -21.61 6.32
C VAL A 260 14.55 -20.15 5.96
N GLY A 261 15.78 -19.71 6.13
CA GLY A 261 16.23 -18.44 5.55
C GLY A 261 16.13 -18.53 4.02
N PHE A 262 15.84 -17.43 3.33
CA PHE A 262 15.67 -17.44 1.87
C PHE A 262 16.90 -18.01 1.12
N VAL A 263 18.09 -17.98 1.72
CA VAL A 263 19.35 -18.54 1.22
C VAL A 263 19.31 -20.06 1.00
N GLU A 264 18.60 -20.80 1.86
CA GLU A 264 18.57 -22.27 1.80
C GLU A 264 17.52 -22.79 0.82
N ARG A 265 16.56 -21.94 0.44
CA ARG A 265 15.71 -22.23 -0.70
C ARG A 265 16.52 -21.96 -1.96
N LYS A 266 17.03 -23.02 -2.59
CA LYS A 266 17.13 -23.09 -4.06
C LYS A 266 15.73 -22.99 -4.67
N ILE A 267 14.96 -21.95 -4.35
CA ILE A 267 13.98 -21.46 -5.30
C ILE A 267 14.87 -21.03 -6.45
N LYS A 268 14.87 -21.82 -7.53
CA LYS A 268 15.14 -21.26 -8.84
C LYS A 268 14.17 -20.09 -8.91
N ILE A 269 14.67 -18.90 -8.61
CA ILE A 269 14.02 -17.67 -9.03
C ILE A 269 14.05 -17.86 -10.54
N GLY A 270 12.93 -18.35 -11.09
CA GLY A 270 12.83 -18.52 -12.53
C GLY A 270 13.29 -17.23 -13.14
N ASN A 271 14.03 -17.31 -14.24
CA ASN A 271 14.26 -16.12 -15.05
C ASN A 271 12.86 -15.56 -15.35
N PHE A 272 12.50 -14.47 -14.67
CA PHE A 272 11.25 -13.76 -14.87
C PHE A 272 11.29 -13.07 -16.23
#